data_AF-A0A950GRX2-F1
#
_entry.id   AF-A0A950GRX2-F1
#
_cell.length_a   1.000
_cell.length_b   1.000
_cell.length_c   1.000
_cell.angle_alpha   90.00
_cell.angle_beta   90.00
_cell.angle_gamma   90.00
#
_symmetry.space_group_name_H-M   'P 1'
#
loop_
_entity.id
_entity.type
_entity.pdbx_description
1 polymer ?
#
loop_
_entity_poly.entity_id
_entity_poly.type
_entity_poly.pdbx_seq_one_letter_code
_entity_poly.pdbx_strand_id
1 'polypeptide(L)'
;MGRAWLAIREDEIAAEAMGVNRVKLKLLAFGIGAGFAGTTGTFYVAKLQTAAPEMFMFPVSVMLIVMIVLGGMGSVAGVVLGALILQLLQSVILQDMTQWVHAFGELTGIEFFKQLDLVQSIE
;
A
#
# COMPACT_ATOMS: atom_id res chain seq x y z
N MET A 1 -24.75 -5.34 9.00
CA MET A 1 -23.51 -5.82 8.35
C MET A 1 -22.30 -5.66 9.25
N GLY A 2 -21.96 -4.44 9.71
CA GLY A 2 -20.79 -4.24 10.60
C GLY A 2 -20.76 -5.10 11.87
N ARG A 3 -21.86 -5.18 12.63
CA ARG A 3 -21.93 -6.04 13.84
C ARG A 3 -21.85 -7.53 13.53
N ALA A 4 -22.36 -7.96 12.37
CA ALA A 4 -22.30 -9.35 11.94
C ALA A 4 -20.87 -9.74 11.51
N TRP A 5 -20.11 -8.82 10.90
CA TRP A 5 -18.69 -9.02 10.64
C TRP A 5 -17.84 -9.01 11.90
N LEU A 6 -18.20 -8.20 12.90
CA LEU A 6 -17.54 -8.22 14.21
C LEU A 6 -17.74 -9.58 14.90
N ALA A 7 -18.98 -10.09 14.90
CA ALA A 7 -19.29 -11.41 15.48
C ALA A 7 -18.50 -12.55 14.80
N ILE A 8 -18.39 -12.53 13.47
CA ILE A 8 -17.59 -13.51 12.72
C ILE A 8 -16.09 -13.39 13.03
N ARG A 9 -15.59 -12.19 13.34
CA ARG A 9 -14.18 -11.96 13.71
C ARG A 9 -13.84 -12.54 15.09
N GLU A 10 -14.80 -12.56 16.03
CA GLU A 10 -14.60 -13.09 17.38
C GLU A 10 -14.74 -14.62 17.40
N ASP A 11 -15.86 -15.16 16.92
CA ASP A 11 -16.08 -16.60 16.80
C ASP A 11 -17.06 -16.91 15.65
N GLU A 12 -16.55 -17.57 14.62
CA GLU A 12 -17.31 -17.94 13.44
C GLU A 12 -18.39 -19.00 13.73
N ILE A 13 -18.11 -19.96 14.63
CA ILE A 13 -19.01 -21.06 14.96
C ILE A 13 -20.18 -20.53 15.80
N ALA A 14 -19.88 -19.66 16.77
CA ALA A 14 -20.91 -18.99 17.56
C ALA A 14 -21.81 -18.09 16.69
N ALA A 15 -21.24 -17.35 15.74
CA ALA A 15 -22.02 -16.52 14.82
C ALA A 15 -22.98 -17.36 13.95
N GLU A 16 -22.53 -18.53 13.48
CA GLU A 16 -23.37 -19.46 12.71
C GLU A 16 -24.53 -20.01 13.56
N ALA A 17 -24.28 -20.38 14.82
CA ALA A 17 -25.31 -20.82 15.74
C ALA A 17 -26.37 -19.74 16.04
N MET A 18 -25.98 -18.46 15.96
CA MET A 18 -26.88 -17.30 16.10
C MET A 18 -27.64 -16.94 14.81
N GLY A 19 -27.56 -17.79 13.77
CA GLY A 19 -28.28 -17.60 12.51
C GLY A 19 -27.61 -16.65 11.51
N VAL A 20 -26.34 -16.29 11.73
CA VAL A 20 -25.58 -15.42 10.83
C VAL A 20 -24.98 -16.26 9.68
N ASN A 21 -25.31 -15.91 8.43
CA ASN A 21 -24.72 -16.59 7.27
C ASN A 21 -23.27 -16.14 7.04
N ARG A 22 -22.32 -16.94 7.51
CA ARG A 22 -20.86 -16.71 7.37
C ARG A 22 -20.38 -16.65 5.92
N VAL A 23 -20.92 -17.48 5.02
CA VAL A 23 -20.50 -17.54 3.61
C VAL A 23 -20.82 -16.24 2.89
N LYS A 24 -22.08 -15.77 2.98
CA LYS A 24 -22.50 -14.52 2.34
C LYS A 24 -21.70 -13.33 2.86
N LEU A 25 -21.46 -13.27 4.16
CA LEU A 25 -20.74 -12.16 4.78
C LEU A 25 -19.25 -12.15 4.42
N LYS A 26 -18.59 -13.31 4.33
CA LYS A 26 -17.19 -13.41 3.84
C LYS A 26 -17.10 -13.06 2.35
N LEU A 27 -18.04 -13.53 1.53
CA LEU A 27 -18.08 -13.19 0.10
C LEU A 27 -18.32 -11.70 -0.13
N LEU A 28 -19.17 -11.05 0.68
CA LEU A 28 -19.36 -9.60 0.62
C LEU A 28 -18.08 -8.85 1.01
N ALA A 29 -17.39 -9.26 2.09
CA ALA A 29 -16.13 -8.64 2.47
C ALA A 29 -15.06 -8.78 1.38
N PHE A 30 -14.93 -9.97 0.78
CA PHE A 30 -14.03 -10.22 -0.34
C PHE A 30 -14.42 -9.41 -1.58
N GLY A 31 -15.70 -9.42 -1.97
CA GLY A 31 -16.19 -8.72 -3.16
C GLY A 31 -16.02 -7.20 -3.08
N ILE A 32 -16.25 -6.61 -1.91
CA ILE A 32 -16.01 -5.19 -1.67
C ILE A 32 -14.51 -4.87 -1.80
N GLY A 33 -13.64 -5.67 -1.16
CA GLY A 33 -12.19 -5.49 -1.24
C GLY A 33 -11.64 -5.65 -2.65
N ALA A 34 -12.05 -6.71 -3.36
CA ALA A 34 -11.65 -6.96 -4.74
C ALA A 34 -12.16 -5.87 -5.70
N GLY A 35 -13.37 -5.35 -5.46
CA GLY A 35 -13.92 -4.22 -6.22
C GLY A 35 -13.04 -2.98 -6.12
N PHE A 36 -12.69 -2.56 -4.90
CA PHE A 36 -11.80 -1.42 -4.70
C PHE A 36 -10.40 -1.65 -5.29
N ALA A 37 -9.78 -2.81 -5.04
CA ALA A 37 -8.46 -3.14 -5.57
C ALA A 37 -8.44 -3.12 -7.11
N GLY A 38 -9.47 -3.68 -7.75
CA GLY A 38 -9.63 -3.68 -9.20
C GLY A 38 -9.78 -2.26 -9.76
N THR A 39 -10.62 -1.43 -9.16
CA THR A 39 -10.79 -0.03 -9.56
C THR A 39 -9.48 0.76 -9.41
N THR A 40 -8.79 0.64 -8.28
CA THR A 40 -7.51 1.33 -8.09
C THR A 40 -6.46 0.90 -9.11
N GLY A 41 -6.38 -0.40 -9.43
CA GLY A 41 -5.47 -0.92 -10.44
C GLY A 41 -5.73 -0.37 -11.85
N THR A 42 -7.00 -0.24 -12.26
CA THR A 42 -7.34 0.34 -13.57
C THR A 42 -7.00 1.82 -13.63
N PHE A 43 -7.25 2.58 -12.56
CA PHE A 43 -6.83 3.99 -12.46
C PHE A 43 -5.30 4.16 -12.54
N TYR A 44 -4.55 3.26 -11.91
CA TYR A 44 -3.08 3.30 -11.92
C TYR A 44 -2.51 3.12 -13.33
N VAL A 45 -2.99 2.11 -14.06
CA VAL A 45 -2.59 1.87 -15.46
C VAL A 45 -3.02 3.02 -16.37
N ALA A 46 -4.22 3.56 -16.17
CA ALA A 46 -4.69 4.72 -16.94
C ALA A 46 -3.80 5.95 -16.75
N LYS A 47 -3.26 6.17 -15.55
CA LYS A 47 -2.32 7.28 -15.25
C LYS A 47 -0.97 7.09 -15.95
N LEU A 48 -0.51 5.86 -16.09
CA LEU A 48 0.81 5.56 -16.67
C LEU A 48 0.77 5.35 -18.19
N GLN A 49 -0.43 5.21 -18.78
CA GLN A 49 -0.69 4.97 -20.21
C GLN A 49 -0.06 3.68 -20.79
N THR A 50 0.71 2.96 -19.98
CA THR A 50 1.37 1.70 -20.33
C THR A 50 1.15 0.70 -19.20
N ALA A 51 1.04 -0.58 -19.56
CA ALA A 51 1.00 -1.69 -18.63
C ALA A 51 2.22 -2.57 -18.90
N ALA A 52 3.27 -2.40 -18.08
CA ALA A 52 4.52 -3.11 -18.20
C ALA A 52 4.66 -4.11 -17.03
N PRO A 53 5.10 -5.36 -17.26
CA PRO A 53 5.18 -6.39 -16.21
C PRO A 53 6.08 -6.00 -15.03
N GLU A 54 7.06 -5.14 -15.27
CA GLU A 54 8.01 -4.66 -14.28
C GLU A 54 7.31 -3.87 -13.15
N MET A 55 6.18 -3.24 -13.44
CA MET A 55 5.40 -2.46 -12.47
C MET A 55 4.61 -3.31 -11.47
N PHE A 56 4.48 -4.62 -11.72
CA PHE A 56 3.70 -5.55 -10.89
C PHE A 56 4.56 -6.65 -10.28
N MET A 57 5.87 -6.39 -10.14
CA MET A 57 6.82 -7.34 -9.59
C MET A 57 6.59 -7.60 -8.10
N PHE A 58 7.18 -8.71 -7.62
CA PHE A 58 7.06 -9.15 -6.22
C PHE A 58 7.36 -8.06 -5.17
N PRO A 59 8.39 -7.19 -5.31
CA PRO A 59 8.67 -6.14 -4.33
C PRO A 59 7.50 -5.18 -4.11
N VAL A 60 6.74 -4.85 -5.15
CA VAL A 60 5.57 -3.96 -5.06
C VAL A 60 4.48 -4.58 -4.20
N SER A 61 4.25 -5.89 -4.36
CA SER A 61 3.26 -6.62 -3.56
C SER A 61 3.65 -6.69 -2.08
N VAL A 62 4.93 -6.89 -1.79
CA VAL A 62 5.46 -6.85 -0.41
C VAL A 62 5.29 -5.46 0.18
N MET A 63 5.59 -4.40 -0.58
CA MET A 63 5.44 -3.02 -0.14
C MET A 63 3.98 -2.72 0.27
N LEU A 64 3.01 -3.16 -0.51
CA LEU A 64 1.58 -2.99 -0.18
C LEU A 64 1.22 -3.67 1.15
N ILE A 65 1.75 -4.86 1.43
CA ILE A 65 1.53 -5.54 2.71
C ILE A 65 2.20 -4.77 3.85
N VAL A 66 3.43 -4.26 3.64
CA VAL A 66 4.14 -3.45 4.63
C VAL A 66 3.35 -2.18 4.98
N MET A 67 2.75 -1.51 3.99
CA MET A 67 1.86 -0.36 4.23
C MET A 67 0.71 -0.69 5.18
N ILE A 68 0.08 -1.85 4.99
CA ILE A 68 -1.06 -2.30 5.82
C ILE A 68 -0.59 -2.70 7.22
N VAL A 69 0.53 -3.43 7.33
CA VAL A 69 1.06 -3.90 8.62
C VAL A 69 1.54 -2.72 9.47
N LEU A 70 2.21 -1.74 8.87
CA LEU A 70 2.69 -0.54 9.57
C LEU A 70 1.53 0.30 10.10
N GLY A 71 0.44 0.43 9.32
CA GLY A 71 -0.78 1.11 9.77
C GLY A 71 -1.58 0.33 10.84
N GLY A 72 -1.32 -0.97 10.99
CA GLY A 72 -1.94 -1.84 11.98
C GLY A 72 -3.14 -2.63 11.43
N MET A 73 -3.05 -3.97 11.48
CA MET A 73 -4.02 -4.92 10.90
C MET A 73 -5.45 -4.85 11.49
N GLY A 74 -5.66 -4.12 12.59
CA GLY A 74 -6.92 -4.07 13.33
C GLY A 74 -7.77 -2.81 13.10
N SER A 75 -7.26 -1.79 12.40
CA SER A 75 -7.93 -0.49 12.23
C SER A 75 -7.82 0.03 10.80
N VAL A 76 -8.96 0.27 10.16
CA VAL A 76 -9.02 0.84 8.80
C VAL A 76 -8.36 2.22 8.75
N ALA A 77 -8.59 3.06 9.75
CA ALA A 77 -7.98 4.39 9.81
C ALA A 77 -6.45 4.32 9.99
N GLY A 78 -5.97 3.34 10.75
CA GLY A 78 -4.54 3.09 10.92
C GLY A 78 -3.88 2.68 9.60
N VAL A 79 -4.48 1.72 8.87
CA VAL A 79 -4.01 1.30 7.54
C VAL A 79 -3.94 2.46 6.55
N VAL A 80 -4.95 3.34 6.53
CA VAL A 80 -4.95 4.52 5.64
C VAL A 80 -3.83 5.49 5.99
N LEU A 81 -3.59 5.75 7.28
CA LEU A 81 -2.48 6.60 7.71
C LEU A 81 -1.12 5.97 7.42
N GLY A 82 -0.96 4.66 7.66
CA GLY A 82 0.27 3.92 7.35
C GLY A 82 0.62 3.95 5.86
N ALA A 83 -0.39 3.72 5.00
CA ALA A 83 -0.23 3.82 3.55
C ALA A 83 0.13 5.25 3.10
N LEU A 84 -0.54 6.27 3.65
CA LEU A 84 -0.23 7.67 3.32
C LEU A 84 1.18 8.07 3.75
N ILE A 85 1.60 7.70 4.96
CA ILE A 85 2.93 8.03 5.48
C ILE A 85 4.02 7.39 4.62
N LEU A 86 3.89 6.10 4.31
CA LEU A 86 4.89 5.41 3.48
C LEU A 86 4.88 5.90 2.05
N GLN A 87 3.70 6.18 1.47
CA GLN A 87 3.61 6.76 0.13
C GLN A 87 4.26 8.15 0.07
N LEU A 88 4.03 9.01 1.07
CA LEU A 88 4.68 10.33 1.14
C LEU A 88 6.19 10.21 1.36
N LEU A 89 6.61 9.26 2.19
CA LEU A 89 8.02 9.00 2.43
C LEU A 89 8.73 8.55 1.15
N GLN A 90 8.14 7.60 0.42
CA GLN A 90 8.74 7.07 -0.80
C GLN A 90 8.64 8.05 -1.97
N SER A 91 7.52 8.76 -2.12
CA SER A 91 7.28 9.60 -3.29
C SER A 91 7.80 11.03 -3.16
N VAL A 92 7.79 11.62 -1.97
CA VAL A 92 8.13 13.05 -1.79
C VAL A 92 9.49 13.19 -1.15
N ILE A 93 9.71 12.52 -0.01
CA ILE A 93 10.93 12.73 0.79
C ILE A 93 12.16 12.19 0.06
N LEU A 94 12.09 11.00 -0.56
CA LEU A 94 13.23 10.45 -1.30
C LEU A 94 13.56 11.24 -2.58
N GLN A 95 12.54 11.74 -3.30
CA GLN A 95 12.75 12.51 -4.54
C GLN A 95 13.34 13.89 -4.24
N ASP A 96 12.81 14.59 -3.23
CA ASP A 96 13.31 15.91 -2.83
C ASP A 96 14.70 15.83 -2.20
N MET A 97 14.97 14.81 -1.38
CA MET A 97 16.31 14.60 -0.82
C MET A 97 17.35 14.31 -1.91
N THR A 98 16.98 13.60 -2.99
CA THR A 98 17.87 13.36 -4.13
C THR A 98 18.23 14.68 -4.82
N GLN A 99 17.25 15.56 -5.06
CA GLN A 99 17.50 16.88 -5.66
C GLN A 99 18.37 17.78 -4.77
N TRP A 100 18.14 17.78 -3.45
CA TRP A 100 18.97 18.52 -2.50
C TRP A 100 20.40 17.97 -2.44
N VAL A 101 20.58 16.65 -2.44
CA VAL A 101 21.91 16.02 -2.43
C VAL A 101 22.68 16.36 -3.71
N HIS A 102 22.02 16.40 -4.88
CA HIS A 102 22.65 16.85 -6.11
C HIS A 102 23.00 18.35 -6.09
N ALA A 103 22.10 19.22 -5.60
CA ALA A 103 22.36 20.65 -5.48
C ALA A 103 23.51 20.95 -4.49
N PHE A 104 23.58 20.24 -3.37
CA PHE A 104 24.70 20.31 -2.43
C PHE A 104 26.00 19.74 -3.02
N GLY A 105 25.92 18.68 -3.82
CA GLY A 105 27.04 18.10 -4.55
C GLY A 105 27.62 19.05 -5.62
N GLU A 106 26.78 19.79 -6.33
CA GLU A 106 27.21 20.84 -7.27
C GLU A 106 27.89 22.03 -6.58
N LEU A 107 27.43 22.41 -5.39
CA LEU A 107 28.00 23.51 -4.61
C LEU A 107 29.33 23.16 -3.91
N THR A 108 29.54 21.89 -3.55
CA THR A 108 30.74 21.43 -2.82
C THR A 108 31.84 20.84 -3.71
N GLY A 109 31.54 20.50 -4.98
CA GLY A 109 32.54 20.04 -5.95
C GLY A 109 33.09 18.63 -5.71
N ILE A 110 32.45 17.83 -4.85
CA ILE A 110 32.90 16.48 -4.47
C ILE A 110 32.10 15.44 -5.28
N GLU A 111 32.77 14.65 -6.13
CA GLU A 111 32.15 13.62 -7.00
C GLU A 111 31.35 12.54 -6.25
N PHE A 112 31.62 12.35 -4.95
CA PHE A 112 30.93 11.41 -4.07
C PHE A 112 29.42 11.66 -3.96
N PHE A 113 28.99 12.92 -3.92
CA PHE A 113 27.56 13.27 -3.79
C PHE A 113 26.80 13.24 -5.13
N LYS A 114 27.52 13.20 -6.27
CA LYS A 114 26.92 12.99 -7.60
C LYS A 114 26.54 11.54 -7.87
N GLN A 115 27.14 10.58 -7.16
CA GLN A 115 26.91 9.14 -7.36
C GLN A 115 25.86 8.52 -6.43
N LEU A 116 25.31 9.28 -5.47
CA LEU A 116 24.25 8.82 -4.57
C LEU A 116 22.87 8.99 -5.23
N ASP A 117 22.58 8.13 -6.21
CA ASP A 117 21.23 7.96 -6.77
C ASP A 117 20.40 7.05 -5.86
N LEU A 118 19.83 7.63 -4.79
CA LEU A 118 19.04 6.89 -3.79
C LEU A 118 17.72 6.33 -4.34
N VAL A 119 17.35 6.71 -5.57
CA VAL A 119 16.16 6.26 -6.29
C VAL A 119 16.38 4.88 -6.95
N GLN A 120 17.61 4.54 -7.34
CA GLN A 120 17.90 3.25 -8.02
C GLN A 120 18.22 2.10 -7.06
N SER A 121 18.44 2.34 -5.75
CA SER A 121 18.79 1.25 -4.82
C SER A 121 17.61 0.35 -4.40
N ILE A 122 16.40 0.64 -4.90
CA ILE A 122 15.17 -0.11 -4.60
C ILE A 122 14.57 -0.75 -5.87
N GLU A 123 15.20 -0.58 -7.05
CA GLU A 123 14.91 -1.41 -8.24
C GLU A 123 15.70 -2.73 -8.22
#